data_AF-A0A494V1K3-F1
#
_entry.id   AF-A0A494V1K3-F1
#
_cell.length_a   1.000
_cell.length_b   1.000
_cell.length_c   1.000
_cell.angle_alpha   90.00
_cell.angle_beta   90.00
_cell.angle_gamma   90.00
#
_symmetry.space_group_name_H-M   'P 1'
#
loop_
_entity.id
_entity.type
_entity.pdbx_description
1 polymer ?
#
loop_
_entity_poly.entity_id
_entity_poly.type
_entity_poly.pdbx_seq_one_letter_code
_entity_poly.pdbx_strand_id
1 'polypeptide(L)' 'MVPGGPDGRTMVTTSAGFAYVVDLGACLALAADTLGTACRAVGRGFTRDEWEEQVPEAAFAESCPDGSAHDTDG' A
#
# COMPACT_ATOMS: atom_id res chain seq x y z
N MET A 1 -7.99 -10.77 21.49
CA MET A 1 -7.78 -9.61 20.61
C MET A 1 -7.99 -8.37 21.44
N VAL A 2 -6.94 -7.57 21.65
CA VAL A 2 -7.01 -6.36 22.47
C VAL A 2 -6.48 -5.20 21.62
N PRO A 3 -7.17 -4.05 21.55
CA PRO A 3 -6.59 -2.83 21.01
C PRO A 3 -5.35 -2.46 21.82
N GLY A 4 -4.23 -2.25 21.14
CA GLY A 4 -2.95 -1.90 21.72
C GLY A 4 -2.49 -0.51 21.27
N GLY A 5 -1.66 0.11 22.11
CA GLY A 5 -1.12 1.45 21.87
C GLY A 5 -2.09 2.59 22.21
N PRO A 6 -1.58 3.80 22.45
CA PRO A 6 -2.37 4.96 22.88
C PRO A 6 -3.45 5.38 21.87
N ASP A 7 -3.29 5.00 20.61
CA ASP A 7 -4.13 5.46 19.50
C ASP A 7 -5.19 4.42 19.07
N GLY A 8 -5.18 3.22 19.65
CA GLY A 8 -6.08 2.11 19.25
C GLY A 8 -5.85 1.57 17.83
N ARG A 9 -4.82 2.07 17.12
CA ARG A 9 -4.47 1.67 15.75
C ARG A 9 -3.71 0.36 15.67
N THR A 10 -3.13 -0.11 16.77
CA THR A 10 -2.46 -1.41 16.80
C THR A 10 -3.40 -2.46 17.37
N MET A 11 -3.52 -3.59 16.70
CA MET A 11 -4.22 -4.76 17.20
C MET A 11 -3.18 -5.82 17.56
N VAL A 12 -3.24 -6.29 18.80
CA VAL A 12 -2.43 -7.44 19.24
C VAL A 12 -3.33 -8.65 19.32
N THR A 13 -2.98 -9.68 18.55
CA THR A 13 -3.60 -11.00 18.64
C THR A 13 -2.55 -12.03 19.02
N THR A 14 -2.87 -12.88 19.98
CA THR A 14 -1.97 -13.91 20.49
C THR A 14 -2.56 -15.28 20.19
N SER A 15 -1.73 -16.19 19.68
CA SER A 15 -2.10 -17.59 19.45
C SER A 15 -0.89 -18.49 19.61
N ALA A 16 -1.05 -19.61 20.32
CA ALA A 16 -0.04 -20.67 20.45
C ALA A 16 1.39 -20.18 20.76
N GLY A 17 1.54 -19.16 21.62
CA GLY A 17 2.84 -18.62 22.03
C GLY A 17 3.42 -17.53 21.13
N PHE A 18 2.76 -17.18 20.03
CA PHE A 18 3.12 -16.07 19.15
C PHE A 18 2.22 -14.86 19.42
N ALA A 19 2.82 -13.66 19.33
CA ALA A 19 2.10 -12.40 19.31
C ALA A 19 2.21 -11.78 17.91
N TYR A 20 1.07 -11.58 17.26
CA TYR A 20 0.97 -10.87 16.01
C TYR A 20 0.53 -9.44 16.30
N VAL A 21 1.32 -8.50 15.80
CA VAL A 21 1.04 -7.07 15.88
C VAL A 21 0.56 -6.64 14.50
N VAL A 22 -0.67 -6.16 14.44
CA VAL A 22 -1.30 -5.68 13.20
C VAL A 22 -1.55 -4.19 13.34
N ASP A 23 -1.05 -3.38 12.41
CA ASP A 23 -1.42 -1.97 12.33
C ASP A 23 -2.72 -1.82 11.52
N LEU A 24 -3.82 -1.59 12.22
CA LEU A 24 -5.14 -1.31 11.63
C LEU A 24 -5.14 0.02 10.88
N GLY A 25 -4.29 0.98 11.28
CA GLY A 25 -4.13 2.25 10.59
C GLY A 25 -3.59 2.04 9.17
N ALA A 26 -2.62 1.14 9.01
CA ALA A 26 -2.14 0.73 7.69
C ALA A 26 -3.25 0.05 6.87
N CYS A 27 -4.06 -0.83 7.49
CA CYS A 27 -5.19 -1.46 6.79
C CYS A 27 -6.25 -0.44 6.33
N LEU A 28 -6.57 0.55 7.16
CA LEU A 28 -7.53 1.61 6.79
C LEU A 28 -6.96 2.55 5.73
N ALA A 29 -5.68 2.90 5.81
CA ALA A 29 -5.00 3.70 4.79
C ALA A 29 -4.97 2.98 3.44
N LEU A 30 -4.69 1.67 3.44
CA LEU A 30 -4.79 0.82 2.26
C LEU A 30 -6.21 0.78 1.71
N ALA A 31 -7.23 0.63 2.56
CA ALA A 31 -8.63 0.62 2.10
C ALA A 31 -9.07 1.96 1.49
N ALA A 32 -8.54 3.08 1.98
CA ALA A 32 -8.86 4.42 1.48
C ALA A 32 -8.14 4.74 0.16
N ASP A 33 -6.89 4.30 0.00
CA ASP A 33 -6.06 4.55 -1.18
C ASP A 33 -4.97 3.46 -1.33
N THR A 34 -5.36 2.30 -1.85
CA THR A 34 -4.46 1.15 -2.01
C THR A 34 -3.30 1.50 -2.94
N LEU A 35 -3.60 2.12 -4.08
CA LEU A 35 -2.62 2.44 -5.11
C LEU A 35 -1.66 3.52 -4.64
N GLY A 36 -2.12 4.66 -4.13
CA GLY A 36 -1.23 5.72 -3.65
C GLY A 36 -0.44 5.31 -2.40
N THR A 37 -0.97 4.42 -1.56
CA THR A 37 -0.19 3.81 -0.46
C THR A 37 0.90 2.88 -0.98
N ALA A 38 0.59 2.02 -1.95
CA ALA A 38 1.59 1.16 -2.59
C ALA A 38 2.67 2.00 -3.28
N CYS A 39 2.27 3.00 -4.08
CA CYS A 39 3.19 3.90 -4.78
C CYS A 39 4.12 4.66 -3.84
N ARG A 40 3.64 5.12 -2.67
CA ARG A 40 4.53 5.72 -1.66
C ARG A 40 5.53 4.74 -1.06
N ALA A 41 5.17 3.45 -0.95
CA ALA A 41 6.04 2.44 -0.38
C ALA A 41 7.13 1.96 -1.37
N VAL A 42 6.78 1.79 -2.66
CA VAL A 42 7.71 1.30 -3.70
C VAL A 42 8.37 2.41 -4.52
N GLY A 43 7.84 3.64 -4.45
CA GLY A 43 8.37 4.84 -5.11
C GLY A 43 8.04 4.97 -6.60
N ARG A 44 7.69 3.89 -7.30
CA ARG A 44 7.28 3.90 -8.71
C ARG A 44 6.36 2.73 -9.06
N GLY A 45 5.63 2.86 -10.17
CA GLY A 45 4.91 1.76 -10.80
C GLY A 45 5.83 0.94 -11.72
N PHE A 46 5.29 -0.12 -12.31
CA PHE A 46 6.01 -0.84 -13.36
C PHE A 46 6.17 0.01 -14.61
N THR A 47 7.32 -0.08 -15.23
CA THR A 47 7.51 0.35 -16.62
C THR A 47 6.75 -0.58 -17.57
N ARG A 48 6.61 -0.18 -18.84
CA ARG A 48 5.95 -1.00 -19.88
C ARG A 48 6.59 -2.40 -19.96
N ASP A 49 7.91 -2.45 -20.03
CA ASP A 49 8.65 -3.69 -20.21
C ASP A 49 8.52 -4.60 -18.97
N GLU A 50 8.61 -4.03 -17.76
CA GLU A 50 8.40 -4.78 -16.51
C GLU A 50 6.94 -5.28 -16.40
N TRP A 51 5.97 -4.52 -16.89
CA TRP A 51 4.56 -4.94 -16.91
C TRP A 51 4.31 -6.09 -17.87
N GLU A 52 4.89 -6.05 -19.08
CA GLU A 52 4.76 -7.14 -20.05
C GLU A 52 5.41 -8.45 -19.54
N GLU A 53 6.48 -8.34 -18.76
CA GLU A 53 7.11 -9.49 -18.13
C GLU A 53 6.26 -10.08 -16.98
N GLN A 54 5.68 -9.22 -16.13
CA GLN A 54 5.01 -9.63 -14.90
C GLN A 54 3.50 -9.88 -15.07
N VAL A 55 2.86 -9.21 -16.02
CA VAL A 55 1.40 -9.24 -16.25
C VAL A 55 1.08 -9.33 -17.76
N PRO A 56 1.56 -10.38 -18.46
CA PRO A 56 1.42 -10.50 -19.92
C PRO A 56 -0.04 -10.60 -20.40
N GLU A 57 -0.96 -11.04 -19.54
CA GLU A 57 -2.38 -11.17 -19.85
C GLU A 57 -3.16 -9.85 -19.80
N ALA A 58 -2.59 -8.78 -19.26
CA ALA A 58 -3.27 -7.50 -19.09
C ALA A 58 -2.60 -6.40 -19.94
N ALA A 59 -3.44 -5.56 -20.56
CA ALA A 59 -2.95 -4.34 -21.19
C ALA A 59 -2.27 -3.44 -20.15
N PHE A 60 -1.18 -2.78 -20.55
CA PHE A 60 -0.45 -1.87 -19.69
C PHE A 60 -1.36 -0.77 -19.12
N ALA A 61 -1.33 -0.62 -17.80
CA ALA A 61 -1.97 0.47 -17.08
C ALA A 61 -0.96 1.12 -16.14
N GLU A 62 -0.78 2.44 -16.29
CA GLU A 62 0.06 3.21 -15.39
C GLU A 62 -0.50 3.12 -13.96
N SER A 63 0.30 2.57 -13.05
CA SER A 63 -0.14 2.25 -11.69
C SER A 63 0.14 3.38 -10.71
N CYS A 64 1.31 4.00 -10.83
CA CYS A 64 1.71 5.15 -10.03
C CYS A 64 1.88 6.33 -10.96
N PRO A 65 1.20 7.46 -10.72
CA PRO A 65 1.41 8.65 -11.51
C PRO A 65 2.84 9.14 -11.32
N ASP A 66 3.53 9.44 -12.41
CA ASP A 66 4.80 10.16 -12.35
C ASP A 66 4.57 11.50 -11.61
N GLY A 67 5.41 11.79 -10.61
CA GLY A 67 5.29 13.00 -9.77
C GLY A 67 5.24 14.34 -10.51
N SER A 68 5.49 14.33 -11.82
CA SER A 68 5.32 15.42 -12.77
C SER A 68 3.89 15.96 -12.89
N ALA A 69 2.87 15.17 -12.54
CA ALA A 69 1.46 15.61 -12.63
C ALA A 69 1.00 16.49 -11.46
N HIS A 70 1.82 16.65 -10.40
CA HIS A 70 1.50 17.51 -9.25
C HIS A 70 2.02 18.95 -9.40
N ASP A 71 2.85 19.24 -10.41
CA ASP A 71 3.50 20.55 -10.65
C ASP A 71 2.79 21.39 -11.74
N THR A 72 1.46 21.25 -11.86
CA THR A 72 0.64 22.14 -12.72
C THR A 72 -0.61 22.63 -11.99
N ASP A 73 -0.42 23.30 -10.86
CA ASP A 73 -1.34 24.32 -10.38
C ASP A 73 -0.47 25.50 -9.88
N GLY A 74 -0.48 26.58 -10.64
CA GLY A 74 0.33 27.79 -10.42
C GLY A 74 -0.35 28.86 -9.59
#